data_AF-A0A973UZ91-F1
#
_entry.id   AF-A0A973UZ91-F1
#
_cell.length_a   1.000
_cell.length_b   1.000
_cell.length_c   1.000
_cell.angle_alpha   90.00
_cell.angle_beta   90.00
_cell.angle_gamma   90.00
#
_symmetry.space_group_name_H-M   'P 1'
#
loop_
_entity.id
_entity.type
_entity.pdbx_description
1 polymer ?
#
loop_
_entity_poly.entity_id
_entity_poly.type
_entity_poly.pdbx_seq_one_letter_code
_entity_poly.pdbx_strand_id
1 'polypeptide(L)'
;MSFARIRAIALVSVLVIAATVLTVMALTKGTSSSSQPDACPSGSTVVDMELPNDNRQIKINVYNATDKPGLANSVKLDFEYRRFKVVKTGNNPLKKPVTGVAILRYGPQRVGAAYVLDAYFLNNAVHEYDKDRTDDTVDVVLGSGFKQLATQTEVNQAFTALAGAGGPELPKNSCASPKPDAGS
;
A
#
# COMPACT_ATOMS: atom_id res chain seq x y z
N MET A 1 -42.12 19.53 46.72
CA MET A 1 -41.14 18.84 45.86
C MET A 1 -39.74 19.19 46.35
N SER A 2 -38.95 18.20 46.78
CA SER A 2 -37.68 18.45 47.48
C SER A 2 -36.64 19.08 46.54
N PHE A 3 -35.98 20.15 46.98
CA PHE A 3 -34.94 20.90 46.26
C PHE A 3 -33.84 20.01 45.67
N ALA A 4 -33.62 18.82 46.22
CA ALA A 4 -32.71 17.81 45.70
C ALA A 4 -33.11 17.27 44.31
N ARG A 5 -34.40 17.09 44.04
CA ARG A 5 -34.90 16.58 42.75
C ARG A 5 -34.79 17.62 41.63
N ILE A 6 -34.97 18.91 41.96
CA ILE A 6 -34.86 20.02 40.99
C ILE A 6 -33.39 20.22 40.59
N ARG A 7 -32.45 20.15 41.55
CA ARG A 7 -31.00 20.24 41.25
C ARG A 7 -30.49 19.03 40.46
N ALA A 8 -30.99 17.83 40.74
CA ALA A 8 -30.62 16.63 39.99
C ALA A 8 -31.10 16.72 38.53
N ILE A 9 -32.33 17.18 38.28
CA ILE A 9 -32.85 17.35 36.92
C ILE A 9 -32.06 18.42 36.16
N ALA A 10 -31.70 19.54 36.81
CA ALA A 10 -30.89 20.59 36.20
C ALA A 10 -29.46 20.15 35.86
N LEU A 11 -28.83 19.29 36.68
CA LEU A 11 -27.50 18.77 36.39
C LEU A 11 -27.52 17.73 35.26
N VAL A 12 -28.55 16.87 35.23
CA VAL A 12 -28.71 15.88 34.16
C VAL A 12 -29.01 16.56 32.83
N SER A 13 -29.83 17.61 32.80
CA SER A 13 -30.11 18.34 31.56
C SER A 13 -28.87 19.05 31.01
N VAL A 14 -28.06 19.67 31.88
CA VAL A 14 -26.78 20.30 31.48
C VAL A 14 -25.79 19.27 30.93
N LEU A 15 -25.68 18.09 31.55
CA LEU A 15 -24.79 17.02 31.07
C LEU A 15 -25.23 16.47 29.70
N VAL A 16 -26.54 16.30 29.49
CA VAL A 16 -27.07 15.85 28.20
C VAL A 16 -26.82 16.88 27.10
N ILE A 17 -26.99 18.18 27.40
CA ILE A 17 -26.70 19.26 26.45
C ILE A 17 -25.19 19.34 26.13
N ALA A 18 -24.33 19.16 27.12
CA ALA A 18 -22.88 19.13 26.89
C ALA A 18 -22.46 17.95 26.00
N ALA A 19 -23.04 16.77 26.22
CA ALA A 19 -22.77 15.58 25.41
C ALA A 19 -23.28 15.71 23.96
N THR A 20 -24.44 16.35 23.74
CA THR A 20 -24.95 16.60 22.37
C THR A 20 -24.12 17.65 21.64
N VAL A 21 -23.64 18.71 22.31
CA VAL A 21 -22.75 19.70 21.69
C VAL A 21 -21.40 19.08 21.30
N LEU A 22 -20.82 18.24 22.16
CA LEU A 22 -19.55 17.55 21.86
C LEU A 22 -19.67 16.56 20.70
N THR A 23 -20.78 15.82 20.60
CA THR A 23 -21.02 14.88 19.49
C THR A 23 -21.23 15.61 18.15
N VAL A 24 -21.91 16.76 18.14
CA VAL A 24 -22.06 17.59 16.92
C VAL A 24 -20.74 18.25 16.49
N MET A 25 -19.89 18.67 17.44
CA MET A 25 -18.55 19.18 17.11
C MET A 25 -17.59 18.10 16.58
N ALA A 26 -17.72 16.85 17.03
CA ALA A 26 -16.91 15.74 16.51
C ALA A 26 -17.29 15.37 15.06
N LEU A 27 -18.58 15.51 14.70
CA LEU A 27 -19.07 15.23 13.35
C LEU A 27 -18.75 16.34 12.34
N THR A 28 -18.52 17.58 12.79
CA THR A 28 -18.18 18.72 11.91
C THR A 28 -16.68 18.95 11.74
N LYS A 29 -15.82 18.27 12.51
CA LYS A 29 -14.35 18.27 12.35
C LYS A 29 -13.82 17.20 11.36
N GLY A 30 -14.67 16.76 10.44
CA GLY A 30 -14.31 15.92 9.31
C GLY A 30 -14.18 16.71 8.01
N THR A 31 -13.57 17.90 8.02
CA THR A 31 -13.17 18.54 6.76
C THR A 31 -11.88 17.89 6.30
N SER A 32 -12.01 16.70 5.73
CA SER A 32 -11.03 16.24 4.75
C SER A 32 -11.01 17.28 3.64
N SER A 33 -9.90 18.00 3.53
CA SER A 33 -9.61 18.89 2.42
C SER A 33 -9.79 18.11 1.12
N SER A 34 -10.95 18.22 0.50
CA SER A 34 -11.13 17.83 -0.90
C SER A 34 -10.45 18.90 -1.74
N SER A 35 -9.11 18.83 -1.80
CA SER A 35 -8.39 19.34 -2.94
C SER A 35 -8.98 18.61 -4.15
N GLN A 36 -9.69 19.33 -5.01
CA GLN A 36 -9.91 18.87 -6.39
C GLN A 36 -8.56 18.34 -6.91
N PRO A 37 -8.51 17.24 -7.66
CA PRO A 37 -7.26 16.83 -8.28
C PRO A 37 -6.85 17.95 -9.22
N ASP A 38 -5.86 18.75 -8.82
CA ASP A 38 -5.17 19.64 -9.73
C ASP A 38 -4.76 18.77 -10.92
N ALA A 39 -5.20 19.17 -12.11
CA ALA A 39 -4.84 18.47 -13.34
C ALA A 39 -3.32 18.26 -13.33
N CYS A 40 -2.89 17.01 -13.51
CA CYS A 40 -1.48 16.67 -13.45
C CYS A 40 -0.63 17.66 -14.26
N PRO A 41 0.47 18.18 -13.69
CA PRO A 41 1.35 19.10 -14.40
C PRO A 41 1.77 18.54 -15.75
N SER A 42 1.87 19.41 -16.76
CA SER A 42 2.30 19.00 -18.11
C SER A 42 3.68 18.34 -18.05
N GLY A 43 3.78 17.12 -18.58
CA GLY A 43 5.00 16.32 -18.55
C GLY A 43 5.13 15.37 -17.34
N SER A 44 4.19 15.39 -16.39
CA SER A 44 4.12 14.39 -15.33
C SER A 44 3.50 13.08 -15.82
N THR A 45 4.04 11.95 -15.37
CA THR A 45 3.45 10.63 -15.62
C THR A 45 2.34 10.37 -14.61
N VAL A 46 1.13 10.06 -15.09
CA VAL A 46 0.03 9.64 -14.22
C VAL A 46 0.32 8.23 -13.71
N VAL A 47 0.31 8.04 -12.39
CA VAL A 47 0.59 6.76 -11.74
C VAL A 47 -0.60 6.26 -10.92
N ASP A 48 -0.74 4.94 -10.84
CA ASP A 48 -1.73 4.29 -9.99
C ASP A 48 -1.14 4.02 -8.59
N MET A 49 -1.59 4.83 -7.64
CA MET A 49 -1.19 4.76 -6.22
C MET A 49 -2.15 3.90 -5.38
N GLU A 50 -3.21 3.33 -5.98
CA GLU A 50 -4.16 2.52 -5.24
C GLU A 50 -3.50 1.22 -4.76
N LEU A 51 -3.58 0.97 -3.45
CA LEU A 51 -3.13 -0.28 -2.85
C LEU A 51 -4.20 -1.35 -3.07
N PRO A 52 -3.93 -2.41 -3.86
CA PRO A 52 -4.92 -3.47 -4.06
C PRO A 52 -5.25 -4.16 -2.73
N ASN A 53 -6.55 -4.32 -2.46
CA ASN A 53 -7.03 -4.98 -1.24
C ASN A 53 -7.12 -6.52 -1.36
N ASP A 54 -6.90 -7.05 -2.56
CA ASP A 54 -6.88 -8.48 -2.86
C ASP A 54 -5.65 -8.82 -3.71
N ASN A 55 -4.82 -9.73 -3.21
CA ASN A 55 -3.62 -10.20 -3.89
C ASN A 55 -3.89 -10.77 -5.29
N ARG A 56 -5.10 -11.26 -5.56
CA ARG A 56 -5.50 -11.74 -6.90
C ARG A 56 -5.54 -10.64 -7.96
N GLN A 57 -5.54 -9.37 -7.57
CA GLN A 57 -5.46 -8.24 -8.49
C GLN A 57 -4.00 -7.97 -8.92
N ILE A 58 -3.03 -8.52 -8.19
CA ILE A 58 -1.60 -8.27 -8.41
C ILE A 58 -1.01 -9.40 -9.25
N LYS A 59 -0.56 -9.05 -10.46
CA LYS A 59 0.19 -9.93 -11.35
C LYS A 59 1.69 -9.74 -11.14
N ILE A 60 2.44 -10.83 -10.96
CA ILE A 60 3.88 -10.76 -10.73
C ILE A 60 4.67 -11.69 -11.64
N ASN A 61 5.92 -11.31 -11.90
CA ASN A 61 6.95 -12.21 -12.40
C ASN A 61 7.97 -12.45 -11.27
N VAL A 62 8.43 -13.67 -11.07
CA VAL A 62 9.42 -13.99 -10.03
C VAL A 62 10.75 -14.39 -10.67
N TYR A 63 11.79 -13.60 -10.42
CA TYR A 63 13.11 -13.80 -10.99
C TYR A 63 14.16 -14.09 -9.93
N ASN A 64 15.04 -15.04 -10.21
CA ASN A 64 16.20 -15.34 -9.39
C ASN A 64 17.43 -14.55 -9.87
N ALA A 65 18.00 -13.70 -9.02
CA ALA A 65 19.27 -13.01 -9.26
C ALA A 65 20.41 -13.56 -8.37
N THR A 66 20.30 -14.82 -7.97
CA THR A 66 21.26 -15.53 -7.10
C THR A 66 21.72 -16.84 -7.73
N ASP A 67 22.73 -17.46 -7.13
CA ASP A 67 23.23 -18.78 -7.54
C ASP A 67 22.42 -19.95 -6.94
N LYS A 68 21.37 -19.67 -6.16
CA LYS A 68 20.54 -20.71 -5.52
C LYS A 68 19.58 -21.33 -6.55
N PRO A 69 19.75 -22.61 -6.95
CA PRO A 69 18.87 -23.22 -7.95
C PRO A 69 17.44 -23.35 -7.43
N GLY A 70 16.46 -23.13 -8.29
CA GLY A 70 15.03 -23.31 -7.95
C GLY A 70 14.41 -22.23 -7.06
N LEU A 71 15.19 -21.23 -6.60
CA LEU A 71 14.71 -20.19 -5.68
C LEU A 71 13.44 -19.48 -6.19
N ALA A 72 13.44 -19.03 -7.45
CA ALA A 72 12.27 -18.37 -8.04
C ALA A 72 11.02 -19.26 -8.06
N ASN A 73 11.17 -20.56 -8.32
CA ASN A 73 10.02 -21.47 -8.33
C ASN A 73 9.52 -21.76 -6.90
N SER A 74 10.41 -21.84 -5.91
CA SER A 74 9.99 -21.96 -4.50
C SER A 74 9.16 -20.74 -4.08
N VAL A 75 9.67 -19.54 -4.33
CA VAL A 75 9.00 -18.29 -3.94
C VAL A 75 7.72 -18.05 -4.75
N LYS A 76 7.66 -18.50 -6.01
CA LYS A 76 6.41 -18.53 -6.78
C LYS A 76 5.30 -19.27 -6.03
N LEU A 77 5.60 -20.47 -5.52
CA LEU A 77 4.61 -21.28 -4.81
C LEU A 77 4.14 -20.58 -3.52
N ASP A 78 5.05 -19.90 -2.80
CA ASP A 78 4.67 -19.11 -1.63
C ASP A 78 3.72 -17.95 -1.99
N PHE A 79 3.99 -17.25 -3.11
CA PHE A 79 3.11 -16.18 -3.61
C PHE A 79 1.75 -16.71 -4.08
N GLU A 80 1.72 -17.84 -4.81
CA GLU A 80 0.48 -18.49 -5.24
C GLU A 80 -0.36 -18.96 -4.05
N TYR A 81 0.27 -19.51 -3.00
CA TYR A 81 -0.40 -19.85 -1.74
C TYR A 81 -1.04 -18.61 -1.09
N ARG A 82 -0.39 -17.45 -1.22
CA ARG A 82 -0.88 -16.13 -0.78
C ARG A 82 -1.80 -15.46 -1.80
N ARG A 83 -2.28 -16.21 -2.81
CA ARG A 83 -3.27 -15.81 -3.83
C ARG A 83 -2.81 -14.75 -4.83
N PHE A 84 -1.51 -14.50 -4.95
CA PHE A 84 -0.98 -13.69 -6.04
C PHE A 84 -1.11 -14.41 -7.38
N LYS A 85 -1.22 -13.64 -8.47
CA LYS A 85 -1.18 -14.18 -9.84
C LYS A 85 0.25 -14.17 -10.35
N VAL A 86 0.96 -15.29 -10.26
CA VAL A 86 2.30 -15.38 -10.86
C VAL A 86 2.19 -15.71 -12.34
N VAL A 87 2.67 -14.81 -13.20
CA VAL A 87 2.58 -14.91 -14.66
C VAL A 87 3.82 -15.60 -15.23
N LYS A 88 5.00 -15.31 -14.66
CA LYS A 88 6.27 -15.84 -15.16
C LYS A 88 7.25 -16.11 -14.02
N THR A 89 8.09 -17.11 -14.22
CA THR A 89 9.23 -17.40 -13.34
C THR A 89 10.49 -17.68 -14.13
N GLY A 90 11.65 -17.31 -13.60
CA GLY A 90 12.94 -17.67 -14.23
C GLY A 90 14.14 -17.03 -13.57
N ASN A 91 15.26 -16.97 -14.30
CA ASN A 91 16.43 -16.19 -13.90
C ASN A 91 16.25 -14.72 -14.26
N ASN A 92 16.91 -13.82 -13.52
CA ASN A 92 16.88 -12.38 -13.79
C ASN A 92 17.37 -12.11 -15.23
N PRO A 93 16.52 -11.55 -16.11
CA PRO A 93 16.88 -11.32 -17.51
C PRO A 93 18.04 -10.34 -17.68
N LEU A 94 18.23 -9.43 -16.72
CA LEU A 94 19.34 -8.47 -16.75
C LEU A 94 20.70 -9.10 -16.40
N LYS A 95 20.73 -10.35 -15.93
CA LYS A 95 21.96 -11.08 -15.53
C LYS A 95 22.85 -10.32 -14.53
N LYS A 96 22.28 -9.38 -13.79
CA LYS A 96 22.96 -8.66 -12.71
C LYS A 96 22.62 -9.32 -11.37
N PRO A 97 23.61 -9.61 -10.51
CA PRO A 97 23.35 -10.09 -9.16
C PRO A 97 22.69 -8.99 -8.32
N VAL A 98 21.86 -9.40 -7.38
CA VAL A 98 21.23 -8.50 -6.40
C VAL A 98 21.70 -8.91 -5.02
N THR A 99 22.39 -8.02 -4.31
CA THR A 99 22.95 -8.30 -2.97
C THR A 99 21.95 -8.11 -1.84
N GLY A 100 20.94 -7.25 -2.05
CA GLY A 100 19.87 -6.97 -1.09
C GLY A 100 18.84 -8.10 -0.98
N VAL A 101 17.71 -7.81 -0.33
CA VAL A 101 16.60 -8.75 -0.15
C VAL A 101 15.92 -9.01 -1.49
N ALA A 102 15.41 -7.96 -2.13
CA ALA A 102 14.77 -8.04 -3.43
C ALA A 102 14.80 -6.67 -4.13
N ILE A 103 14.55 -6.68 -5.44
CA ILE A 103 14.20 -5.50 -6.22
C ILE A 103 12.79 -5.71 -6.77
N LEU A 104 11.95 -4.69 -6.66
CA LEU A 104 10.63 -4.63 -7.30
C LEU A 104 10.72 -3.70 -8.51
N ARG A 105 10.56 -4.25 -9.72
CA ARG A 105 10.51 -3.44 -10.96
C ARG A 105 9.08 -3.32 -11.44
N TYR A 106 8.63 -2.12 -11.72
CA TYR A 106 7.24 -1.85 -12.07
C TYR A 106 7.07 -0.56 -12.86
N GLY A 107 5.96 -0.48 -13.58
CA GLY A 107 5.55 0.71 -14.33
C GLY A 107 4.52 1.59 -13.61
N PRO A 108 4.04 2.66 -14.28
CA PRO A 108 3.10 3.62 -13.70
C PRO A 108 1.80 3.02 -13.17
N GLN A 109 1.27 1.98 -13.82
CA GLN A 109 0.01 1.34 -13.42
C GLN A 109 0.15 0.39 -12.22
N ARG A 110 1.35 0.23 -11.67
CA ARG A 110 1.65 -0.79 -10.65
C ARG A 110 2.38 -0.25 -9.43
N VAL A 111 2.37 1.07 -9.21
CA VAL A 111 3.03 1.67 -8.05
C VAL A 111 2.41 1.18 -6.75
N GLY A 112 1.08 1.25 -6.59
CA GLY A 112 0.42 0.75 -5.38
C GLY A 112 0.59 -0.76 -5.18
N ALA A 113 0.54 -1.55 -6.25
CA ALA A 113 0.81 -2.99 -6.21
C ALA A 113 2.24 -3.32 -5.74
N ALA A 114 3.23 -2.51 -6.11
CA ALA A 114 4.60 -2.67 -5.65
C ALA A 114 4.72 -2.43 -4.13
N TYR A 115 4.02 -1.45 -3.57
CA TYR A 115 3.99 -1.23 -2.12
C TYR A 115 3.32 -2.39 -1.36
N VAL A 116 2.27 -3.00 -1.92
CA VAL A 116 1.70 -4.22 -1.33
C VAL A 116 2.72 -5.37 -1.33
N LEU A 117 3.49 -5.53 -2.41
CA LEU A 117 4.54 -6.54 -2.49
C LEU A 117 5.71 -6.26 -1.54
N ASP A 118 6.11 -5.00 -1.37
CA ASP A 118 7.21 -4.61 -0.49
C ASP A 118 6.96 -5.00 0.98
N ALA A 119 5.69 -4.97 1.42
CA ALA A 119 5.31 -5.47 2.73
C ALA A 119 5.68 -6.95 2.95
N TYR A 120 5.68 -7.78 1.90
CA TYR A 120 6.13 -9.18 1.97
C TYR A 120 7.65 -9.32 2.10
N PHE A 121 8.39 -8.24 1.91
CA PHE A 121 9.83 -8.11 2.13
C PHE A 121 10.16 -7.22 3.35
N LEU A 122 9.19 -6.99 4.24
CA LEU A 122 9.34 -6.15 5.43
C LEU A 122 9.73 -4.70 5.09
N ASN A 123 9.26 -4.19 3.95
CA ASN A 123 9.61 -2.87 3.40
C ASN A 123 11.12 -2.68 3.14
N ASN A 124 11.83 -3.76 2.81
CA ASN A 124 13.27 -3.73 2.53
C ASN A 124 13.60 -4.05 1.07
N ALA A 125 12.61 -4.12 0.18
CA ALA A 125 12.89 -4.26 -1.24
C ALA A 125 13.32 -2.90 -1.82
N VAL A 126 14.19 -2.94 -2.82
CA VAL A 126 14.54 -1.75 -3.58
C VAL A 126 13.51 -1.55 -4.68
N HIS A 127 13.00 -0.34 -4.82
CA HIS A 127 12.02 0.03 -5.84
C HIS A 127 12.73 0.53 -7.11
N GLU A 128 12.49 -0.14 -8.24
CA GLU A 128 12.98 0.24 -9.57
C GLU A 128 11.78 0.59 -10.46
N TYR A 129 11.35 1.85 -10.37
CA TYR A 129 10.28 2.40 -11.19
C TYR A 129 10.77 2.72 -12.61
N ASP A 130 10.04 2.24 -13.62
CA ASP A 130 10.24 2.58 -15.03
C ASP A 130 9.00 3.28 -15.59
N LYS A 131 9.12 4.57 -15.90
CA LYS A 131 8.01 5.39 -16.41
C LYS A 131 7.49 4.92 -17.78
N ASP A 132 8.33 4.24 -18.56
CA ASP A 132 8.02 3.83 -19.94
C ASP A 132 7.48 2.40 -20.00
N ARG A 133 7.45 1.68 -18.86
CA ARG A 133 6.92 0.33 -18.76
C ARG A 133 5.41 0.33 -18.76
N THR A 134 4.83 -0.35 -19.75
CA THR A 134 3.37 -0.40 -19.98
C THR A 134 2.73 -1.74 -19.61
N ASP A 135 3.52 -2.76 -19.27
CA ASP A 135 2.96 -4.04 -18.83
C ASP A 135 2.31 -3.94 -17.45
N ASP A 136 1.41 -4.88 -17.21
CA ASP A 136 0.55 -4.88 -16.04
C ASP A 136 1.08 -5.82 -14.95
N THR A 137 2.41 -5.96 -14.85
CA THR A 137 3.09 -6.86 -13.89
C THR A 137 4.10 -6.12 -13.01
N VAL A 138 4.37 -6.68 -11.84
CA VAL A 138 5.54 -6.31 -11.01
C VAL A 138 6.56 -7.45 -11.09
N ASP A 139 7.80 -7.11 -11.46
CA ASP A 139 8.90 -8.08 -11.41
C ASP A 139 9.49 -8.11 -10.00
N VAL A 140 9.38 -9.26 -9.34
CA VAL A 140 10.01 -9.56 -8.07
C VAL A 140 11.36 -10.23 -8.35
N VAL A 141 12.45 -9.50 -8.13
CA VAL A 141 13.81 -9.98 -8.40
C VAL A 141 14.51 -10.29 -7.09
N LEU A 142 14.67 -11.58 -6.80
CA LEU A 142 15.19 -12.08 -5.52
C LEU A 142 16.71 -11.96 -5.46
N GLY A 143 17.21 -11.32 -4.40
CA GLY A 143 18.63 -11.16 -4.13
C GLY A 143 19.19 -12.15 -3.13
N SER A 144 20.51 -12.11 -2.92
CA SER A 144 21.22 -13.03 -2.04
C SER A 144 20.87 -12.83 -0.55
N GLY A 145 20.42 -11.62 -0.19
CA GLY A 145 19.88 -11.30 1.13
C GLY A 145 18.51 -11.93 1.41
N PHE A 146 17.79 -12.38 0.39
CA PHE A 146 16.48 -13.02 0.57
C PHE A 146 16.56 -14.29 1.41
N LYS A 147 15.68 -14.38 2.40
CA LYS A 147 15.54 -15.55 3.28
C LYS A 147 14.18 -16.23 3.08
N GLN A 148 13.11 -15.46 3.25
CA GLN A 148 11.73 -15.92 3.13
C GLN A 148 10.81 -14.70 2.98
N LEU A 149 9.58 -14.93 2.53
CA LEU A 149 8.53 -13.90 2.59
C LEU A 149 8.07 -13.72 4.04
N ALA A 150 7.77 -12.47 4.41
CA ALA A 150 7.19 -12.11 5.69
C ALA A 150 5.90 -12.89 5.98
N THR A 151 5.63 -13.25 7.23
CA THR A 151 4.35 -13.81 7.68
C THR A 151 3.21 -12.78 7.55
N GLN A 152 1.95 -13.20 7.63
CA GLN A 152 0.83 -12.25 7.55
C GLN A 152 0.86 -11.20 8.66
N THR A 153 1.29 -11.58 9.87
CA THR A 153 1.46 -10.64 10.99
C THR A 153 2.51 -9.59 10.66
N GLU A 154 3.66 -10.01 10.13
CA GLU A 154 4.73 -9.10 9.73
C GLU A 154 4.33 -8.21 8.55
N VAL A 155 3.57 -8.73 7.58
CA VAL A 155 3.00 -7.93 6.48
C VAL A 155 2.09 -6.83 7.04
N ASN A 156 1.21 -7.15 8.00
CA ASN A 156 0.34 -6.16 8.64
C ASN A 156 1.15 -5.10 9.41
N GLN A 157 2.24 -5.50 10.06
CA GLN A 157 3.17 -4.57 10.71
C GLN A 157 3.88 -3.68 9.70
N ALA A 158 4.32 -4.25 8.56
CA ALA A 158 4.95 -3.50 7.49
C ALA A 158 4.00 -2.45 6.89
N PHE A 159 2.71 -2.77 6.71
CA PHE A 159 1.70 -1.78 6.32
C PHE A 159 1.49 -0.69 7.38
N THR A 160 1.51 -1.05 8.66
CA THR A 160 1.41 -0.07 9.76
C THR A 160 2.62 0.88 9.76
N ALA A 161 3.82 0.33 9.55
CA ALA A 161 5.04 1.12 9.44
C ALA A 161 5.00 2.05 8.20
N LEU A 162 4.54 1.55 7.05
CA LEU A 162 4.35 2.35 5.85
C LEU A 162 3.38 3.52 6.09
N ALA A 163 2.23 3.24 6.71
CA ALA A 163 1.27 4.28 7.07
C ALA A 163 1.87 5.31 8.05
N GLY A 164 2.64 4.86 9.05
CA GLY A 164 3.35 5.73 9.98
C GLY A 164 4.43 6.60 9.32
N ALA A 165 4.99 6.15 8.20
CA ALA A 165 5.99 6.88 7.41
C ALA A 165 5.38 7.86 6.39
N GLY A 166 4.06 8.02 6.36
CA GLY A 166 3.35 8.91 5.41
C GLY A 166 2.76 8.20 4.20
N GLY A 167 2.83 6.87 4.15
CA GLY A 167 2.25 6.04 3.08
C GLY A 167 3.15 5.86 1.86
N PRO A 168 2.60 5.29 0.77
CA PRO A 168 3.28 5.16 -0.52
C PRO A 168 3.84 6.50 -1.04
N GLU A 169 5.10 6.51 -1.47
CA GLU A 169 5.76 7.67 -2.06
C GLU A 169 5.46 7.76 -3.56
N LEU A 170 5.20 8.98 -4.04
CA LEU A 170 5.05 9.25 -5.47
C LEU A 170 6.41 9.13 -6.17
N PRO A 171 6.51 8.36 -7.26
CA PRO A 171 7.70 8.37 -8.11
C PRO A 171 8.04 9.78 -8.61
N LYS A 172 9.32 10.02 -8.90
CA LYS A 172 9.77 11.32 -9.43
C LYS A 172 9.06 11.68 -10.73
N ASN A 173 8.71 12.96 -10.90
CA ASN A 173 8.00 13.49 -12.07
C ASN A 173 6.67 12.76 -12.36
N SER A 174 5.99 12.29 -11.32
CA SER A 174 4.68 11.64 -11.43
C SER A 174 3.61 12.37 -10.63
N CYS A 175 2.36 12.06 -10.94
CA CYS A 175 1.18 12.52 -10.21
C CYS A 175 0.23 11.34 -9.99
N ALA A 176 -0.48 11.33 -8.86
CA ALA A 176 -1.45 10.29 -8.58
C ALA A 176 -2.65 10.39 -9.54
N SER A 177 -3.10 9.24 -10.03
CA SER A 177 -4.39 9.15 -10.74
C SER A 177 -5.51 9.67 -9.83
N PRO A 178 -6.49 10.43 -10.35
CA PRO A 178 -7.69 10.78 -9.60
C PRO A 178 -8.33 9.50 -9.06
N LYS A 179 -8.60 9.44 -7.76
CA LYS A 179 -9.34 8.31 -7.18
C LYS A 179 -10.74 8.33 -7.82
N PRO A 180 -11.25 7.21 -8.39
CA PRO A 180 -12.63 7.18 -8.83
C PRO A 180 -13.51 7.53 -7.64
N ASP A 181 -14.39 8.51 -7.81
CA ASP A 181 -15.32 8.94 -6.77
C ASP A 181 -16.05 7.69 -6.24
N ALA A 182 -15.95 7.44 -4.94
CA ALA A 182 -16.75 6.42 -4.28
C ALA A 182 -18.20 6.92 -4.26
N GLY A 183 -18.90 6.82 -5.39
CA GLY A 183 -20.20 7.45 -5.57
C GLY A 183 -20.75 7.29 -6.98
N SER A 184 -21.30 6.12 -7.27
CA SER A 184 -22.47 5.96 -8.13
C SER A 184 -23.31 4.80 -7.60
#